data_AF-A0A7N4V2K6-F1
#
_entry.id   AF-A0A7N4V2K6-F1
#
_cell.length_a   1.000
_cell.length_b   1.000
_cell.length_c   1.000
_cell.angle_alpha   90.00
_cell.angle_beta   90.00
_cell.angle_gamma   90.00
#
_symmetry.space_group_name_H-M   'P 1'
#
loop_
_entity.id
_entity.type
_entity.pdbx_description
1 polymer ?
#
loop_
_entity_poly.entity_id
_entity_poly.type
_entity_poly.pdbx_seq_one_letter_code
_entity_poly.pdbx_strand_id
1 'polypeptide(L)'
;MTRRRCRPAPRGSGGKSAKGLSQDGPSAQPRRDAELRKQRQEELREKQRAAREQEKVRRRSLESLQREALRRQREHEQREHDLRALEQQQYLQLEREASRKAYYREFKKVVDAADVVLEVLDARDPQSCRCPQVEQAVLQARGGKKLVLVLNKIDLVPRQLVEKWLAYLRNEFPTVAFKACTQQQQRHLQQSRVPARQASAGLLSSGACVGADCLLKVLGNYCRSQDLRTAIRVGVVGFPNVGKSSLINSLKRARACSVGATPGVTRCLQEVHLDKYVTLLDCPGLVLSAPSSDSALVLRNCIKVEQLADPVTPVEAILRRCSRERLSRHYGVAGFESPAEFLALLAQRLGRLKKGGTPDRESAARAVLTDWMNGRISYYTHPPETHRLPAHISAEIVAEMGRAFDFEALEQGNMEALASMPSQAGAPSSQAGDRGQQPPREREEEMLEEEAEEEFWDAREDLESGMDEDKDPEFGALTVEPKEGKSKKPAETEQKPAPTPRLEEIWALDPLHQGQGLAAACKKRKKMQKRANKLATKLSDSFVAALDLGMADA
;
A
#
# COMPACT_ATOMS: atom_id res chain seq x y z
N MET A 1 -22.70 54.24 61.82
CA MET A 1 -23.10 52.93 62.37
C MET A 1 -21.82 52.10 62.57
N THR A 2 -20.84 52.46 63.43
CA THR A 2 -20.82 52.55 64.92
C THR A 2 -21.41 51.28 65.58
N ARG A 3 -20.77 50.52 66.48
CA ARG A 3 -19.61 50.74 67.36
C ARG A 3 -19.20 49.39 68.00
N ARG A 4 -17.93 49.33 68.43
CA ARG A 4 -17.37 48.47 69.49
C ARG A 4 -18.32 48.23 70.68
N ARG A 5 -18.27 47.05 71.31
CA ARG A 5 -18.63 46.90 72.73
C ARG A 5 -17.66 46.00 73.50
N CYS A 6 -17.29 46.52 74.67
CA CYS A 6 -16.38 45.99 75.68
C CYS A 6 -17.06 44.99 76.63
N ARG A 7 -16.22 44.16 77.28
CA ARG A 7 -16.23 43.59 78.66
C ARG A 7 -17.57 43.25 79.37
N PRO A 8 -17.54 42.24 80.25
CA PRO A 8 -17.49 42.62 81.67
C PRO A 8 -16.50 41.81 82.52
N ALA A 9 -16.06 42.44 83.60
CA ALA A 9 -15.51 41.79 84.78
C ALA A 9 -16.62 41.63 85.84
N PRO A 10 -16.49 40.71 86.79
CA PRO A 10 -16.94 40.91 88.17
C PRO A 10 -15.74 40.83 89.13
N ARG A 11 -15.43 41.85 89.95
CA ARG A 11 -16.02 42.25 91.25
C ARG A 11 -16.17 41.10 92.25
N GLY A 12 -15.43 41.23 93.36
CA GLY A 12 -15.45 40.32 94.49
C GLY A 12 -16.36 40.74 95.65
N SER A 13 -16.27 39.95 96.72
CA SER A 13 -16.69 40.08 98.13
C SER A 13 -17.10 38.65 98.54
N GLY A 14 -16.80 38.08 99.69
CA GLY A 14 -16.44 38.53 101.03
C GLY A 14 -17.00 37.45 101.97
N GLY A 15 -16.38 37.19 103.12
CA GLY A 15 -17.06 36.50 104.23
C GLY A 15 -16.49 35.17 104.74
N LYS A 16 -15.63 35.29 105.76
CA LYS A 16 -15.69 34.65 107.10
C LYS A 16 -15.84 33.11 107.23
N SER A 17 -14.79 32.56 107.85
CA SER A 17 -14.78 31.73 109.08
C SER A 17 -15.70 30.50 109.20
N ALA A 18 -15.10 29.32 109.35
CA ALA A 18 -15.14 28.53 110.60
C ALA A 18 -14.41 27.17 110.44
N LYS A 19 -13.89 26.71 111.57
CA LYS A 19 -13.08 25.50 111.81
C LYS A 19 -13.81 24.19 111.44
N GLY A 20 -13.04 23.18 111.06
CA GLY A 20 -13.45 21.78 111.07
C GLY A 20 -12.27 20.86 110.78
N LEU A 21 -11.64 20.35 111.83
CA LEU A 21 -10.61 19.30 111.78
C LEU A 21 -11.20 17.99 111.22
N SER A 22 -10.49 17.35 110.30
CA SER A 22 -10.36 15.88 110.30
C SER A 22 -9.06 15.52 109.58
N GLN A 23 -8.30 14.66 110.26
CA GLN A 23 -7.03 14.09 109.84
C GLN A 23 -7.24 13.21 108.61
N ASP A 24 -6.28 13.15 107.68
CA ASP A 24 -5.86 11.89 107.04
C ASP A 24 -4.65 12.07 106.09
N GLY A 25 -3.55 11.38 106.43
CA GLY A 25 -2.60 10.67 105.55
C GLY A 25 -1.90 11.38 104.36
N PRO A 26 -0.55 11.44 104.34
CA PRO A 26 0.21 11.85 103.16
C PRO A 26 0.27 10.70 102.14
N SER A 27 -0.71 10.56 101.23
CA SER A 27 -0.56 9.65 100.07
C SER A 27 -1.38 9.94 98.80
N ALA A 28 -2.18 11.01 98.73
CA ALA A 28 -3.13 11.21 97.60
C ALA A 28 -2.68 12.17 96.47
N GLN A 29 -1.61 12.97 96.64
CA GLN A 29 -1.15 13.94 95.63
C GLN A 29 -0.49 13.32 94.36
N PRO A 30 0.31 12.23 94.44
CA PRO A 30 0.96 11.67 93.25
C PRO A 30 -0.03 11.04 92.25
N ARG A 31 -1.21 10.61 92.71
CA ARG A 31 -2.20 9.89 91.88
C ARG A 31 -3.01 10.83 90.98
N ARG A 32 -3.42 12.01 91.48
CA ARG A 32 -4.12 13.03 90.67
C ARG A 32 -3.23 13.66 89.60
N ASP A 33 -1.95 13.90 89.91
CA ASP A 33 -0.99 14.41 88.93
C ASP A 33 -0.63 13.36 87.87
N ALA A 34 -0.60 12.07 88.25
CA ALA A 34 -0.44 10.97 87.30
C ALA A 34 -1.64 10.84 86.36
N GLU A 35 -2.87 10.99 86.87
CA GLU A 35 -4.10 10.99 86.03
C GLU A 35 -4.13 12.17 85.06
N LEU A 36 -3.80 13.39 85.51
CA LEU A 36 -3.73 14.57 84.64
C LEU A 36 -2.64 14.44 83.57
N ARG A 37 -1.51 13.80 83.88
CA ARG A 37 -0.45 13.50 82.89
C ARG A 37 -0.91 12.44 81.88
N LYS A 38 -1.65 11.42 82.33
CA LYS A 38 -2.23 10.39 81.46
C LYS A 38 -3.28 10.97 80.52
N GLN A 39 -4.17 11.82 81.02
CA GLN A 39 -5.17 12.53 80.22
C GLN A 39 -4.52 13.45 79.17
N ARG A 40 -3.47 14.20 79.52
CA ARG A 40 -2.72 15.01 78.53
C ARG A 40 -2.02 14.15 77.48
N GLN A 41 -1.48 12.98 77.86
CA GLN A 41 -0.88 12.04 76.90
C GLN A 41 -1.93 11.44 75.96
N GLU A 42 -3.11 11.11 76.46
CA GLU A 42 -4.22 10.61 75.65
C GLU A 42 -4.73 11.69 74.69
N GLU A 43 -4.90 12.93 75.16
CA GLU A 43 -5.30 14.07 74.31
C GLU A 43 -4.26 14.40 73.23
N LEU A 44 -2.96 14.33 73.55
CA LEU A 44 -1.89 14.47 72.56
C LEU A 44 -1.91 13.33 71.52
N ARG A 45 -2.19 12.10 71.96
CA ARG A 45 -2.32 10.94 71.05
C ARG A 45 -3.54 11.07 70.14
N GLU A 46 -4.67 11.55 70.65
CA GLU A 46 -5.87 11.81 69.85
C GLU A 46 -5.65 12.95 68.84
N LYS A 47 -5.03 14.05 69.24
CA LYS A 47 -4.65 15.13 68.31
C LYS A 47 -3.70 14.65 67.21
N GLN A 48 -2.74 13.78 67.55
CA GLN A 48 -1.85 13.16 66.55
C GLN A 48 -2.59 12.20 65.61
N ARG A 49 -3.58 11.43 66.11
CA ARG A 49 -4.41 10.55 65.28
C ARG A 49 -5.29 11.36 64.32
N ALA A 50 -5.95 12.41 64.81
CA ALA A 50 -6.76 13.31 64.01
C ALA A 50 -5.94 14.04 62.93
N ALA A 51 -4.73 14.49 63.26
CA ALA A 51 -3.82 15.10 62.28
C ALA A 51 -3.41 14.12 61.16
N ARG A 52 -3.09 12.85 61.51
CA ARG A 52 -2.78 11.80 60.53
C ARG A 52 -3.96 11.45 59.63
N GLU A 53 -5.18 11.46 60.17
CA GLU A 53 -6.40 11.24 59.38
C GLU A 53 -6.67 12.39 58.41
N GLN A 54 -6.54 13.64 58.86
CA GLN A 54 -6.66 14.81 57.98
C GLN A 54 -5.61 14.80 56.86
N GLU A 55 -4.37 14.41 57.17
CA GLU A 55 -3.31 14.30 56.16
C GLU A 55 -3.58 13.19 55.14
N LYS A 56 -4.13 12.04 55.57
CA LYS A 56 -4.58 10.96 54.66
C LYS A 56 -5.72 11.42 53.75
N VAL A 57 -6.69 12.17 54.28
CA VAL A 57 -7.79 12.74 53.46
C VAL A 57 -7.25 13.77 52.47
N ARG A 58 -6.33 14.65 52.90
CA ARG A 58 -5.66 15.61 52.02
C ARG A 58 -4.85 14.94 50.91
N ARG A 59 -4.13 13.86 51.24
CA ARG A 59 -3.35 13.07 50.28
C ARG A 59 -4.25 12.34 49.28
N ARG A 60 -5.37 11.75 49.72
CA ARG A 60 -6.38 11.14 48.83
C ARG A 60 -6.98 12.17 47.87
N SER A 61 -7.29 13.38 48.37
CA SER A 61 -7.79 14.51 47.56
C SER A 61 -6.75 14.97 46.52
N LEU A 62 -5.47 15.06 46.91
CA LEU A 62 -4.38 15.43 46.01
C LEU A 62 -4.10 14.36 44.94
N GLU A 63 -4.16 13.07 45.31
CA GLU A 63 -4.04 11.95 44.38
C GLU A 63 -5.20 11.91 43.37
N SER A 64 -6.44 12.19 43.79
CA SER A 64 -7.59 12.30 42.86
C SER A 64 -7.42 13.46 41.88
N LEU A 65 -6.94 14.60 42.35
CA LEU A 65 -6.72 15.79 41.52
C LEU A 65 -5.60 15.57 40.49
N GLN A 66 -4.52 14.87 40.90
CA GLN A 66 -3.44 14.47 40.01
C GLN A 66 -3.91 13.48 38.92
N ARG A 67 -4.75 12.50 39.27
CA ARG A 67 -5.33 11.56 38.30
C ARG A 67 -6.23 12.27 37.28
N GLU A 68 -7.04 13.22 37.74
CA GLU A 68 -7.92 13.99 36.87
C GLU A 68 -7.14 14.92 35.92
N ALA A 69 -6.07 15.56 36.43
CA ALA A 69 -5.16 16.36 35.62
C ALA A 69 -4.46 15.51 34.55
N LEU A 70 -3.95 14.32 34.91
CA LEU A 70 -3.33 13.38 33.96
C LEU A 70 -4.35 12.86 32.93
N ARG A 71 -5.60 12.61 33.32
CA ARG A 71 -6.66 12.21 32.39
C ARG A 71 -6.95 13.30 31.36
N ARG A 72 -7.16 14.54 31.82
CA ARG A 72 -7.36 15.71 30.94
C ARG A 72 -6.17 15.96 30.03
N GLN A 73 -4.95 15.79 30.55
CA GLN A 73 -3.74 15.92 29.75
C GLN A 73 -3.69 14.87 28.63
N ARG A 74 -3.98 13.60 28.94
CA ARG A 74 -4.05 12.53 27.91
C ARG A 74 -5.15 12.79 26.89
N GLU A 75 -6.34 13.18 27.34
CA GLU A 75 -7.46 13.54 26.44
C GLU A 75 -7.07 14.71 25.52
N HIS A 76 -6.38 15.72 26.03
CA HIS A 76 -5.88 16.84 25.23
C HIS A 76 -4.79 16.41 24.25
N GLU A 77 -3.81 15.61 24.69
CA GLU A 77 -2.75 15.07 23.83
C GLU A 77 -3.32 14.20 22.71
N GLN A 78 -4.36 13.41 23.00
CA GLN A 78 -5.04 12.57 22.01
C GLN A 78 -5.83 13.43 21.00
N ARG A 79 -6.59 14.44 21.47
CA ARG A 79 -7.28 15.38 20.57
C ARG A 79 -6.32 16.16 19.67
N GLU A 80 -5.19 16.61 20.20
CA GLU A 80 -4.12 17.25 19.42
C GLU A 80 -3.54 16.32 18.36
N HIS A 81 -3.34 15.04 18.71
CA HIS A 81 -2.88 14.03 17.76
C HIS A 81 -3.91 13.80 16.64
N ASP A 82 -5.18 13.66 17.00
CA ASP A 82 -6.27 13.43 16.05
C ASP A 82 -6.45 14.63 15.10
N LEU A 83 -6.40 15.86 15.63
CA LEU A 83 -6.44 17.09 14.82
C LEU A 83 -5.28 17.16 13.83
N ARG A 84 -4.05 16.87 14.26
CA ARG A 84 -2.89 16.85 13.35
C ARG A 84 -3.00 15.74 12.30
N ALA A 85 -3.54 14.58 12.67
CA ALA A 85 -3.77 13.49 11.72
C ALA A 85 -4.80 13.91 10.64
N LEU A 86 -5.90 14.56 11.04
CA LEU A 86 -6.92 15.10 10.14
C LEU A 86 -6.35 16.19 9.22
N GLU A 87 -5.60 17.15 9.76
CA GLU A 87 -4.94 18.20 8.97
C GLU A 87 -3.97 17.60 7.94
N GLN A 88 -3.18 16.61 8.35
CA GLN A 88 -2.26 15.90 7.45
C GLN A 88 -3.02 15.14 6.36
N GLN A 89 -4.15 14.52 6.70
CA GLN A 89 -5.00 13.80 5.75
C GLN A 89 -5.64 14.75 4.74
N GLN A 90 -6.11 15.92 5.18
CA GLN A 90 -6.68 16.95 4.32
C GLN A 90 -5.63 17.55 3.38
N TYR A 91 -4.42 17.79 3.86
CA TYR A 91 -3.31 18.25 3.01
C TYR A 91 -2.97 17.24 1.91
N LEU A 92 -2.89 15.95 2.26
CA LEU A 92 -2.63 14.87 1.29
C LEU A 92 -3.74 14.76 0.24
N GLN A 93 -5.00 14.96 0.62
CA GLN A 93 -6.12 15.00 -0.33
C GLN A 93 -5.99 16.15 -1.34
N LEU A 94 -5.65 17.35 -0.87
CA LEU A 94 -5.41 18.51 -1.73
C LEU A 94 -4.22 18.30 -2.68
N GLU A 95 -3.12 17.70 -2.19
CA GLU A 95 -1.96 17.38 -3.02
C GLU A 95 -2.29 16.34 -4.10
N ARG A 96 -3.10 15.33 -3.75
CA ARG A 96 -3.62 14.33 -4.72
C ARG A 96 -4.48 15.01 -5.79
N GLU A 97 -5.34 15.96 -5.42
CA GLU A 97 -6.16 16.73 -6.36
C GLU A 97 -5.34 17.61 -7.29
N ALA A 98 -4.37 18.36 -6.75
CA ALA A 98 -3.47 19.19 -7.54
C ALA A 98 -2.67 18.33 -8.54
N SER A 99 -2.16 17.19 -8.09
CA SER A 99 -1.44 16.22 -8.93
C SER A 99 -2.32 15.65 -10.05
N ARG A 100 -3.56 15.26 -9.73
CA ARG A 100 -4.54 14.77 -10.73
C ARG A 100 -4.82 15.82 -11.82
N LYS A 101 -5.03 17.08 -11.42
CA LYS A 101 -5.24 18.19 -12.37
C LYS A 101 -4.00 18.42 -13.24
N ALA A 102 -2.80 18.35 -12.66
CA ALA A 102 -1.55 18.49 -13.42
C ALA A 102 -1.38 17.36 -14.45
N TYR A 103 -1.61 16.10 -14.06
CA TYR A 103 -1.54 14.97 -14.99
C TYR A 103 -2.58 15.05 -16.09
N TYR A 104 -3.80 15.52 -15.79
CA TYR A 104 -4.83 15.73 -16.80
C TYR A 104 -4.46 16.82 -17.83
N ARG A 105 -3.73 17.88 -17.41
CA ARG A 105 -3.19 18.88 -18.34
C ARG A 105 -2.15 18.26 -19.29
N GLU A 106 -1.27 17.42 -18.77
CA GLU A 106 -0.28 16.70 -19.59
C GLU A 106 -0.96 15.74 -20.57
N PHE A 107 -2.01 15.02 -20.11
CA PHE A 107 -2.82 14.17 -20.97
C PHE A 107 -3.44 14.92 -22.14
N LYS A 108 -4.05 16.08 -21.90
CA LYS A 108 -4.63 16.91 -22.98
C LYS A 108 -3.59 17.27 -24.03
N LYS A 109 -2.38 17.65 -23.63
CA LYS A 109 -1.27 17.92 -24.56
C LYS A 109 -0.94 16.69 -25.41
N VAL A 110 -0.95 15.49 -24.82
CA VAL A 110 -0.72 14.23 -25.54
C VAL A 110 -1.82 13.98 -26.57
N VAL A 111 -3.08 14.10 -26.16
CA VAL A 111 -4.23 13.88 -27.06
C VAL A 111 -4.18 14.87 -28.22
N ASP A 112 -3.93 16.15 -27.95
CA ASP A 112 -3.86 17.18 -28.98
C ASP A 112 -2.74 16.89 -30.01
N ALA A 113 -1.57 16.45 -29.54
CA ALA A 113 -0.40 16.20 -30.37
C ALA A 113 -0.38 14.82 -31.08
N ALA A 114 -1.10 13.83 -30.56
CA ALA A 114 -1.10 12.45 -31.08
C ALA A 114 -2.08 12.24 -32.23
N ASP A 115 -1.70 11.39 -33.18
CA ASP A 115 -2.56 10.88 -34.26
C ASP A 115 -3.26 9.58 -33.84
N VAL A 116 -2.54 8.73 -33.12
CA VAL A 116 -3.02 7.47 -32.55
C VAL A 116 -2.76 7.48 -31.05
N VAL A 117 -3.71 6.97 -30.26
CA VAL A 117 -3.56 6.82 -28.81
C VAL A 117 -3.57 5.32 -28.47
N LEU A 118 -2.54 4.89 -27.75
CA LEU A 118 -2.43 3.56 -27.16
C LEU A 118 -2.84 3.65 -25.69
N GLU A 119 -3.92 2.96 -25.30
CA GLU A 119 -4.27 2.79 -23.90
C GLU A 119 -3.72 1.47 -23.37
N VAL A 120 -2.79 1.57 -22.41
CA VAL A 120 -2.12 0.41 -21.84
C VAL A 120 -2.88 -0.10 -20.62
N LEU A 121 -3.27 -1.37 -20.66
CA LEU A 121 -4.01 -2.08 -19.62
C LEU A 121 -3.13 -3.16 -18.97
N ASP A 122 -3.39 -3.48 -17.70
CA ASP A 122 -2.77 -4.62 -17.01
C ASP A 122 -3.62 -5.88 -17.26
N ALA A 123 -3.02 -6.93 -17.81
CA ALA A 123 -3.72 -8.16 -18.17
C ALA A 123 -4.40 -8.86 -16.99
N ARG A 124 -3.92 -8.62 -15.76
CA ARG A 124 -4.49 -9.21 -14.55
C ARG A 124 -5.87 -8.65 -14.23
N ASP A 125 -6.12 -7.38 -14.56
CA ASP A 125 -7.44 -6.78 -14.35
C ASP A 125 -7.72 -5.65 -15.36
N PRO A 126 -8.02 -6.01 -16.62
CA PRO A 126 -8.09 -5.03 -17.71
C PRO A 126 -9.22 -4.02 -17.52
N GLN A 127 -10.39 -4.47 -17.07
CA GLN A 127 -11.59 -3.62 -16.89
C GLN A 127 -11.38 -2.53 -15.85
N SER A 128 -10.76 -2.87 -14.72
CA SER A 128 -10.43 -1.91 -13.67
C SER A 128 -9.37 -0.89 -14.05
N CYS A 129 -8.52 -1.24 -15.01
CA CYS A 129 -7.46 -0.38 -15.54
C CYS A 129 -7.90 0.46 -16.75
N ARG A 130 -9.16 0.34 -17.19
CA ARG A 130 -9.73 1.21 -18.23
C ARG A 130 -10.22 2.52 -17.66
N CYS A 131 -10.17 3.57 -18.48
CA CYS A 131 -10.73 4.87 -18.12
C CYS A 131 -11.68 5.37 -19.21
N PRO A 132 -12.99 5.09 -19.11
CA PRO A 132 -13.97 5.51 -20.12
C PRO A 132 -13.96 7.02 -20.40
N GLN A 133 -13.61 7.85 -19.41
CA GLN A 133 -13.46 9.29 -19.58
C GLN A 133 -12.28 9.67 -20.49
N VAL A 134 -11.17 8.92 -20.42
CA VAL A 134 -10.03 9.08 -21.32
C VAL A 134 -10.41 8.63 -22.73
N GLU A 135 -11.05 7.47 -22.85
CA GLU A 135 -11.52 6.91 -24.12
C GLU A 135 -12.45 7.90 -24.85
N GLN A 136 -13.46 8.41 -24.14
CA GLN A 136 -14.39 9.40 -24.67
C GLN A 136 -13.69 10.70 -25.07
N ALA A 137 -12.74 11.19 -24.27
CA ALA A 137 -11.98 12.40 -24.59
C ALA A 137 -11.12 12.23 -25.86
N VAL A 138 -10.56 11.04 -26.10
CA VAL A 138 -9.79 10.73 -27.31
C VAL A 138 -10.71 10.67 -28.53
N LEU A 139 -11.85 9.98 -28.43
CA LEU A 139 -12.81 9.83 -29.53
C LEU A 139 -13.46 11.16 -29.93
N GLN A 140 -13.72 12.04 -28.97
CA GLN A 140 -14.27 13.38 -29.22
C GLN A 140 -13.21 14.40 -29.66
N ALA A 141 -11.93 14.07 -29.59
CA ALA A 141 -10.86 14.97 -29.99
C ALA A 141 -10.87 15.22 -31.50
N ARG A 142 -10.49 16.43 -31.90
CA ARG A 142 -10.43 16.82 -33.32
C ARG A 142 -9.41 15.96 -34.07
N GLY A 143 -9.73 15.61 -35.32
CA GLY A 143 -8.84 14.90 -36.23
C GLY A 143 -9.05 13.39 -36.31
N GLY A 144 -10.17 12.86 -35.80
CA GLY A 144 -10.55 11.45 -36.00
C GLY A 144 -9.52 10.47 -35.41
N LYS A 145 -8.98 10.81 -34.23
CA LYS A 145 -7.92 10.06 -33.57
C LYS A 145 -8.36 8.62 -33.30
N LYS A 146 -7.46 7.67 -33.53
CA LYS A 146 -7.75 6.25 -33.30
C LYS A 146 -7.22 5.79 -31.96
N LEU A 147 -8.02 4.99 -31.27
CA LEU A 147 -7.68 4.38 -29.98
C LEU A 147 -7.38 2.89 -30.17
N VAL A 148 -6.24 2.43 -29.64
CA VAL A 148 -5.84 1.02 -29.65
C VAL A 148 -5.53 0.60 -28.22
N LEU A 149 -6.08 -0.53 -27.79
CA LEU A 149 -5.79 -1.09 -26.47
C LEU A 149 -4.53 -1.95 -26.53
N VAL A 150 -3.69 -1.84 -25.50
CA VAL A 150 -2.53 -2.72 -25.32
C VAL A 150 -2.64 -3.45 -24.00
N LEU A 151 -2.89 -4.75 -24.08
CA LEU A 151 -2.98 -5.63 -22.93
C LEU A 151 -1.58 -6.07 -22.51
N ASN A 152 -1.01 -5.39 -21.52
CA ASN A 152 0.37 -5.60 -21.06
C ASN A 152 0.44 -6.57 -19.87
N LYS A 153 1.63 -7.14 -19.60
CA LYS A 153 1.90 -8.12 -18.53
C LYS A 153 1.17 -9.44 -18.71
N ILE A 154 1.00 -9.87 -19.96
CA ILE A 154 0.39 -11.17 -20.32
C ILE A 154 1.14 -12.37 -19.72
N ASP A 155 2.37 -12.18 -19.22
CA ASP A 155 3.16 -13.19 -18.52
C ASP A 155 2.70 -13.50 -17.09
N LEU A 156 1.84 -12.65 -16.52
CA LEU A 156 1.27 -12.84 -15.19
C LEU A 156 -0.07 -13.57 -15.20
N VAL A 157 -0.61 -13.89 -16.39
CA VAL A 157 -1.96 -14.43 -16.56
C VAL A 157 -1.91 -15.69 -17.42
N PRO A 158 -2.72 -16.72 -17.14
CA PRO A 158 -2.80 -17.91 -18.00
C PRO A 158 -3.18 -17.55 -19.44
N ARG A 159 -2.52 -18.20 -20.41
CA ARG A 159 -2.71 -17.92 -21.85
C ARG A 159 -4.18 -17.97 -22.29
N GLN A 160 -4.91 -19.01 -21.88
CA GLN A 160 -6.32 -19.19 -22.24
C GLN A 160 -7.17 -18.00 -21.80
N LEU A 161 -6.84 -17.41 -20.65
CA LEU A 161 -7.57 -16.26 -20.14
C LEU A 161 -7.23 -14.98 -20.90
N VAL A 162 -5.97 -14.82 -21.30
CA VAL A 162 -5.56 -13.71 -22.17
C VAL A 162 -6.31 -13.80 -23.52
N GLU A 163 -6.47 -14.99 -24.09
CA GLU A 163 -7.26 -15.21 -25.32
C GLU A 163 -8.72 -14.78 -25.13
N LYS A 164 -9.36 -15.16 -24.01
CA LYS A 164 -10.72 -14.72 -23.68
C LYS A 164 -10.82 -13.20 -23.52
N TRP A 165 -9.84 -12.56 -22.87
CA TRP A 165 -9.79 -11.09 -22.73
C TRP A 165 -9.61 -10.38 -24.06
N LEU A 166 -8.75 -10.90 -24.95
CA LEU A 166 -8.58 -10.34 -26.30
C LEU A 166 -9.89 -10.42 -27.09
N ALA A 167 -10.58 -11.57 -27.05
CA ALA A 167 -11.87 -11.74 -27.71
C ALA A 167 -12.92 -10.75 -27.17
N TYR A 168 -12.95 -10.56 -25.85
CA TYR A 168 -13.87 -9.61 -25.21
C TYR A 168 -13.58 -8.16 -25.62
N LEU A 169 -12.32 -7.71 -25.56
CA LEU A 169 -11.94 -6.30 -25.78
C LEU A 169 -11.99 -5.89 -27.26
N ARG A 170 -11.79 -6.83 -28.18
CA ARG A 170 -11.85 -6.58 -29.64
C ARG A 170 -13.22 -6.13 -30.13
N ASN A 171 -14.29 -6.47 -29.41
CA ASN A 171 -15.64 -6.00 -29.70
C ASN A 171 -15.82 -4.49 -29.47
N GLU A 172 -14.88 -3.86 -28.77
CA GLU A 172 -14.88 -2.41 -28.50
C GLU A 172 -13.76 -1.71 -29.25
N PHE A 173 -12.51 -2.19 -29.10
CA PHE A 173 -11.34 -1.54 -29.69
C PHE A 173 -10.29 -2.57 -30.14
N PRO A 174 -9.50 -2.29 -31.20
CA PRO A 174 -8.36 -3.11 -31.57
C PRO A 174 -7.44 -3.30 -30.37
N THR A 175 -7.15 -4.55 -30.03
CA THR A 175 -6.40 -4.90 -28.81
C THR A 175 -5.18 -5.76 -29.15
N VAL A 176 -4.00 -5.31 -28.72
CA VAL A 176 -2.73 -6.02 -28.89
C VAL A 176 -2.29 -6.66 -27.57
N ALA A 177 -1.91 -7.93 -27.61
CA ALA A 177 -1.28 -8.60 -26.47
C ALA A 177 0.21 -8.24 -26.39
N PHE A 178 0.69 -7.85 -25.20
CA PHE A 178 2.05 -7.35 -25.04
C PHE A 178 2.72 -7.84 -23.75
N LYS A 179 4.00 -8.18 -23.85
CA LYS A 179 4.90 -8.39 -22.71
C LYS A 179 6.09 -7.45 -22.88
N ALA A 180 6.24 -6.50 -21.97
CA ALA A 180 7.41 -5.63 -21.94
C ALA A 180 8.68 -6.39 -21.55
N CYS A 181 9.82 -5.97 -22.08
CA CYS A 181 11.13 -6.52 -21.72
C CYS A 181 11.46 -6.21 -20.26
N THR A 182 11.78 -7.24 -19.48
CA THR A 182 12.16 -7.12 -18.06
C THR A 182 13.68 -7.11 -17.83
N GLN A 183 14.47 -7.11 -18.91
CA GLN A 183 15.94 -7.15 -18.82
C GLN A 183 16.51 -5.86 -18.17
N GLN A 184 17.51 -6.05 -17.31
CA GLN A 184 18.20 -4.94 -16.63
C GLN A 184 19.22 -4.22 -17.53
N GLN A 185 19.57 -4.80 -18.68
CA GLN A 185 20.50 -4.21 -19.64
C GLN A 185 19.97 -2.88 -20.19
N GLN A 186 20.87 -1.93 -20.45
CA GLN A 186 20.51 -0.58 -20.90
C GLN A 186 20.39 -0.42 -22.43
N ARG A 187 21.11 -1.26 -23.20
CA ARG A 187 21.15 -1.28 -24.67
C ARG A 187 20.96 -2.70 -25.19
N HIS A 188 20.50 -2.84 -26.43
CA HIS A 188 20.20 -4.13 -27.07
C HIS A 188 19.18 -4.97 -26.29
N LEU A 189 18.10 -4.34 -25.80
CA LEU A 189 16.99 -5.07 -25.22
C LEU A 189 16.50 -6.08 -26.25
N GLN A 190 16.59 -7.37 -25.93
CA GLN A 190 16.34 -8.44 -26.89
C GLN A 190 14.84 -8.52 -27.18
N GLN A 191 14.50 -8.48 -28.48
CA GLN A 191 13.22 -8.94 -29.01
C GLN A 191 13.43 -10.34 -29.57
N SER A 192 12.55 -11.28 -29.23
CA SER A 192 12.59 -12.59 -29.89
C SER A 192 12.22 -12.39 -31.35
N ARG A 193 13.19 -12.51 -32.26
CA ARG A 193 12.96 -12.57 -33.72
C ARG A 193 12.60 -13.98 -34.19
N VAL A 194 12.55 -14.95 -33.27
CA VAL A 194 12.32 -16.35 -33.60
C VAL A 194 10.80 -16.59 -33.65
N PRO A 195 10.26 -17.11 -34.77
CA PRO A 195 8.88 -17.56 -34.84
C PRO A 195 8.58 -18.53 -33.69
N ALA A 196 7.41 -18.37 -33.04
CA ALA A 196 7.04 -19.11 -31.83
C ALA A 196 7.22 -20.65 -31.94
N ARG A 197 7.17 -21.20 -33.16
CA ARG A 197 7.35 -22.62 -33.46
C ARG A 197 8.77 -23.17 -33.24
N GLN A 198 9.79 -22.31 -33.17
CA GLN A 198 11.21 -22.72 -33.06
C GLN A 198 11.89 -22.25 -31.76
N ALA A 199 11.15 -21.56 -30.88
CA ALA A 199 11.71 -21.03 -29.65
C ALA A 199 11.70 -22.09 -28.54
N SER A 200 12.88 -22.42 -28.01
CA SER A 200 13.04 -23.35 -26.89
C SER A 200 12.42 -22.81 -25.61
N ALA A 201 11.92 -23.67 -24.72
CA ALA A 201 11.28 -23.29 -23.46
C ALA A 201 12.13 -22.34 -22.59
N GLY A 202 13.46 -22.40 -22.69
CA GLY A 202 14.39 -21.48 -22.04
C GLY A 202 14.37 -20.05 -22.59
N LEU A 203 14.14 -19.85 -23.89
CA LEU A 203 13.97 -18.53 -24.52
C LEU A 203 12.59 -17.92 -24.25
N LEU A 204 11.54 -18.73 -24.06
CA LEU A 204 10.21 -18.27 -23.66
C LEU A 204 10.17 -17.78 -22.20
N SER A 205 11.03 -18.35 -21.35
CA SER A 205 11.30 -17.88 -19.99
C SER A 205 12.21 -16.64 -19.92
N SER A 206 12.77 -16.21 -21.06
CA SER A 206 13.65 -15.05 -21.11
C SER A 206 12.87 -13.74 -20.94
N GLY A 207 13.54 -12.70 -20.45
CA GLY A 207 12.99 -11.34 -20.35
C GLY A 207 12.74 -10.66 -21.71
N ALA A 208 12.64 -11.43 -22.81
CA ALA A 208 12.37 -10.92 -24.14
C ALA A 208 10.96 -10.30 -24.23
N CYS A 209 10.87 -9.26 -25.04
CA CYS A 209 9.60 -8.61 -25.36
C CYS A 209 8.78 -9.46 -26.33
N VAL A 210 7.48 -9.54 -26.09
CA VAL A 210 6.49 -10.24 -26.93
C VAL A 210 5.42 -9.24 -27.37
N GLY A 211 4.97 -9.31 -28.62
CA GLY A 211 3.93 -8.45 -29.17
C GLY A 211 4.39 -7.11 -29.78
N ALA A 212 5.68 -6.77 -29.69
CA ALA A 212 6.23 -5.56 -30.30
C ALA A 212 6.09 -5.52 -31.82
N ASP A 213 6.37 -6.63 -32.50
CA ASP A 213 6.24 -6.70 -33.96
C ASP A 213 4.77 -6.55 -34.41
N CYS A 214 3.83 -7.14 -33.65
CA CYS A 214 2.40 -6.97 -33.88
C CYS A 214 1.99 -5.49 -33.76
N LEU A 215 2.38 -4.82 -32.67
CA LEU A 215 2.08 -3.41 -32.44
C LEU A 215 2.69 -2.49 -33.51
N LEU A 216 3.94 -2.74 -33.92
CA LEU A 216 4.60 -1.96 -34.98
C LEU A 216 3.96 -2.18 -36.35
N LYS A 217 3.49 -3.40 -36.67
CA LYS A 217 2.71 -3.67 -37.90
C LYS A 217 1.39 -2.89 -37.89
N VAL A 218 0.67 -2.88 -36.77
CA VAL A 218 -0.58 -2.12 -36.61
C VAL A 218 -0.35 -0.62 -36.83
N LEU A 219 0.68 -0.06 -36.20
CA LEU A 219 1.04 1.35 -36.37
C LEU A 219 1.53 1.67 -37.79
N GLY A 220 2.29 0.77 -38.41
CA GLY A 220 2.77 0.91 -39.77
C GLY A 220 1.65 0.85 -40.82
N ASN A 221 0.65 -0.02 -40.62
CA ASN A 221 -0.53 -0.09 -41.48
C ASN A 221 -1.37 1.18 -41.39
N TYR A 222 -1.54 1.72 -40.16
CA TYR A 222 -2.20 3.01 -39.97
C TYR A 222 -1.48 4.13 -40.76
N CYS A 223 -0.15 4.19 -40.69
CA CYS A 223 0.66 5.16 -41.43
C CYS A 223 0.47 5.07 -42.96
N ARG A 224 0.19 3.89 -43.52
CA ARG A 224 -0.05 3.69 -44.96
C ARG A 224 -1.47 4.04 -45.39
N SER A 225 -2.46 3.82 -44.51
CA SER A 225 -3.88 4.06 -44.81
C SER A 225 -4.24 5.54 -44.91
N GLN A 226 -3.45 6.41 -44.27
CA GLN A 226 -3.63 7.86 -44.25
C GLN A 226 -2.50 8.48 -45.08
N ASP A 227 -2.70 8.55 -46.40
CA ASP A 227 -1.77 9.04 -47.45
C ASP A 227 -1.25 10.50 -47.27
N LEU A 228 -1.40 11.10 -46.08
CA LEU A 228 -1.16 12.50 -45.79
C LEU A 228 0.04 12.80 -44.87
N ARG A 229 0.63 11.82 -44.18
CA ARG A 229 1.75 12.09 -43.25
C ARG A 229 2.89 11.08 -43.38
N THR A 230 4.08 11.62 -43.62
CA THR A 230 5.33 10.85 -43.61
C THR A 230 5.70 10.35 -42.23
N ALA A 231 5.19 10.95 -41.14
CA ALA A 231 5.44 10.49 -39.78
C ALA A 231 4.19 10.63 -38.90
N ILE A 232 3.98 9.65 -38.01
CA ILE A 232 2.88 9.60 -37.05
C ILE A 232 3.37 9.83 -35.62
N ARG A 233 2.55 10.49 -34.82
CA ARG A 233 2.75 10.64 -33.38
C ARG A 233 1.78 9.74 -32.63
N VAL A 234 2.31 8.94 -31.72
CA VAL A 234 1.55 7.93 -30.98
C VAL A 234 1.59 8.27 -29.49
N GLY A 235 0.44 8.61 -28.91
CA GLY A 235 0.31 8.85 -27.48
C GLY A 235 0.18 7.55 -26.70
N VAL A 236 0.91 7.39 -25.59
CA VAL A 236 0.79 6.22 -24.70
C VAL A 236 0.14 6.67 -23.39
N VAL A 237 -1.07 6.20 -23.11
CA VAL A 237 -1.89 6.57 -21.95
C VAL A 237 -2.28 5.34 -21.14
N GLY A 238 -2.77 5.55 -19.91
CA GLY A 238 -3.22 4.48 -19.02
C GLY A 238 -2.80 4.69 -17.56
N PHE A 239 -3.26 3.79 -16.69
CA PHE A 239 -3.06 3.87 -15.24
C PHE A 239 -1.56 3.89 -14.85
N PRO A 240 -1.20 4.41 -13.66
CA PRO A 240 0.15 4.23 -13.11
C PRO A 240 0.54 2.74 -13.05
N ASN A 241 1.82 2.43 -13.24
CA ASN A 241 2.39 1.08 -13.07
C ASN A 241 1.82 -0.06 -13.95
N VAL A 242 0.97 0.23 -14.94
CA VAL A 242 0.56 -0.74 -15.98
C VAL A 242 1.70 -1.11 -16.94
N GLY A 243 2.76 -0.29 -16.99
CA GLY A 243 3.96 -0.56 -17.79
C GLY A 243 4.15 0.31 -19.04
N LYS A 244 3.50 1.48 -19.13
CA LYS A 244 3.64 2.46 -20.24
C LYS A 244 5.09 2.72 -20.66
N SER A 245 5.92 3.24 -19.76
CA SER A 245 7.32 3.54 -20.05
C SER A 245 8.17 2.28 -20.32
N SER A 246 7.76 1.11 -19.80
CA SER A 246 8.40 -0.17 -20.11
C SER A 246 8.06 -0.66 -21.53
N LEU A 247 6.83 -0.43 -21.99
CA LEU A 247 6.40 -0.67 -23.36
C LEU A 247 7.20 0.20 -24.34
N ILE A 248 7.34 1.50 -24.05
CA ILE A 248 8.13 2.43 -24.89
C ILE A 248 9.58 1.97 -25.00
N ASN A 249 10.22 1.64 -23.88
CA ASN A 249 11.59 1.13 -23.87
C ASN A 249 11.74 -0.18 -24.66
N SER A 250 10.73 -1.05 -24.58
CA SER A 250 10.71 -2.33 -25.31
C SER A 250 10.56 -2.14 -26.82
N LEU A 251 9.75 -1.17 -27.25
CA LEU A 251 9.64 -0.79 -28.66
C LEU A 251 10.91 -0.11 -29.17
N LYS A 252 11.52 0.78 -28.37
CA LYS A 252 12.77 1.47 -28.73
C LYS A 252 13.99 0.56 -28.71
N ARG A 253 13.92 -0.58 -28.01
CA ARG A 253 15.04 -1.48 -27.70
C ARG A 253 16.18 -0.81 -26.92
N ALA A 254 15.87 0.27 -26.22
CA ALA A 254 16.79 1.00 -25.35
C ALA A 254 16.02 1.63 -24.19
N ARG A 255 16.73 1.91 -23.07
CA ARG A 255 16.15 2.63 -21.93
C ARG A 255 16.07 4.14 -22.21
N ALA A 256 15.02 4.56 -22.90
CA ALA A 256 14.73 5.96 -23.19
C ALA A 256 14.00 6.65 -22.02
N CYS A 257 13.03 5.97 -21.41
CA CYS A 257 12.25 6.46 -20.28
C CYS A 257 12.71 5.82 -18.96
N SER A 258 12.63 6.58 -17.87
CA SER A 258 12.84 6.03 -16.52
C SER A 258 11.69 5.11 -16.13
N VAL A 259 12.01 3.97 -15.51
CA VAL A 259 11.03 2.96 -15.09
C VAL A 259 11.22 2.64 -13.62
N GLY A 260 10.12 2.41 -12.90
CA GLY A 260 10.12 2.01 -11.51
C GLY A 260 8.75 1.46 -11.10
N ALA A 261 8.71 0.66 -10.04
CA ALA A 261 7.47 0.09 -9.50
C ALA A 261 6.65 1.11 -8.69
N THR A 262 7.27 2.23 -8.30
CA THR A 262 6.61 3.29 -7.54
C THR A 262 5.85 4.22 -8.50
N PRO A 263 4.57 4.55 -8.23
CA PRO A 263 3.83 5.48 -9.07
C PRO A 263 4.44 6.89 -9.03
N GLY A 264 4.29 7.64 -10.14
CA GLY A 264 4.76 9.03 -10.26
C GLY A 264 6.22 9.19 -10.68
N VAL A 265 6.83 8.16 -11.30
CA VAL A 265 8.15 8.24 -11.97
C VAL A 265 8.08 9.17 -13.17
N THR A 266 7.14 8.92 -14.10
CA THR A 266 6.85 9.82 -15.22
C THR A 266 5.90 10.91 -14.76
N ARG A 267 6.38 12.17 -14.74
CA ARG A 267 5.60 13.34 -14.27
C ARG A 267 5.19 14.29 -15.38
N CYS A 268 5.98 14.36 -16.44
CA CYS A 268 5.78 15.24 -17.58
C CYS A 268 5.77 14.42 -18.86
N LEU A 269 5.10 14.94 -19.88
CA LEU A 269 5.14 14.41 -21.23
C LEU A 269 6.60 14.30 -21.72
N GLN A 270 6.95 13.16 -22.31
CA GLN A 270 8.25 12.93 -22.93
C GLN A 270 8.08 12.38 -24.35
N GLU A 271 8.88 12.89 -25.28
CA GLU A 271 8.85 12.48 -26.69
C GLU A 271 10.01 11.52 -26.98
N VAL A 272 9.70 10.34 -27.50
CA VAL A 272 10.66 9.28 -27.82
C VAL A 272 10.51 8.88 -29.28
N HIS A 273 11.49 9.22 -30.10
CA HIS A 273 11.54 8.84 -31.50
C HIS A 273 11.92 7.37 -31.62
N LEU A 274 11.05 6.52 -32.17
CA LEU A 274 11.40 5.12 -32.46
C LEU A 274 12.28 5.03 -33.71
N ASP A 275 11.75 5.58 -34.80
CA ASP A 275 12.38 5.67 -36.11
C ASP A 275 12.05 7.03 -36.76
N LYS A 276 12.21 7.14 -38.09
CA LYS A 276 11.92 8.39 -38.83
C LYS A 276 10.41 8.64 -39.02
N TYR A 277 9.58 7.63 -38.82
CA TYR A 277 8.17 7.62 -39.18
C TYR A 277 7.25 7.52 -37.96
N VAL A 278 7.75 7.06 -36.81
CA VAL A 278 6.97 6.85 -35.58
C VAL A 278 7.65 7.51 -34.40
N THR A 279 6.92 8.45 -33.79
CA THR A 279 7.31 9.09 -32.55
C THR A 279 6.32 8.75 -31.44
N LEU A 280 6.80 8.26 -30.31
CA LEU A 280 5.98 7.93 -29.14
C LEU A 280 5.97 9.10 -28.14
N LEU A 281 4.82 9.35 -27.53
CA LEU A 281 4.62 10.33 -26.48
C LEU A 281 4.28 9.61 -25.16
N ASP A 282 5.17 9.63 -24.18
CA ASP A 282 4.95 9.04 -22.84
C ASP A 282 4.15 10.01 -21.97
N CYS A 283 2.95 9.59 -21.55
CA CYS A 283 2.10 10.37 -20.65
C CYS A 283 2.29 9.91 -19.18
N PRO A 284 2.24 10.83 -18.20
CA PRO A 284 2.09 10.43 -16.79
C PRO A 284 0.88 9.51 -16.59
N GLY A 285 0.92 8.66 -15.57
CA GLY A 285 -0.19 7.76 -15.26
C GLY A 285 -1.44 8.52 -14.81
N LEU A 286 -2.57 8.25 -15.46
CA LEU A 286 -3.83 8.94 -15.21
C LEU A 286 -4.77 8.08 -14.38
N VAL A 287 -5.38 8.71 -13.38
CA VAL A 287 -6.48 8.13 -12.60
C VAL A 287 -7.56 9.21 -12.53
N LEU A 288 -8.51 9.14 -13.47
CA LEU A 288 -9.62 10.10 -13.57
C LEU A 288 -10.94 9.55 -13.02
N SER A 289 -10.97 8.27 -12.63
CA SER A 289 -12.18 7.63 -12.14
C SER A 289 -12.73 8.27 -10.86
N ALA A 290 -14.05 8.15 -10.72
CA ALA A 290 -14.83 8.43 -9.52
C ALA A 290 -14.23 7.72 -8.28
N PRO A 291 -14.51 8.18 -7.05
CA PRO A 291 -13.94 7.60 -5.83
C PRO A 291 -14.39 6.14 -5.66
N SER A 292 -13.65 5.20 -6.26
CA SER A 292 -13.62 3.82 -5.78
C SER A 292 -13.03 3.80 -4.37
N SER A 293 -13.20 2.69 -3.65
CA SER A 293 -12.55 2.52 -2.35
C SER A 293 -11.04 2.83 -2.47
N ASP A 294 -10.47 3.54 -1.50
CA ASP A 294 -9.02 3.81 -1.44
C ASP A 294 -8.22 2.49 -1.58
N SER A 295 -8.78 1.39 -1.10
CA SER A 295 -8.24 0.04 -1.23
C SER A 295 -8.12 -0.41 -2.69
N ALA A 296 -9.11 -0.16 -3.55
CA ALA A 296 -9.05 -0.54 -4.96
C ALA A 296 -7.94 0.22 -5.71
N LEU A 297 -7.74 1.51 -5.41
CA LEU A 297 -6.65 2.30 -5.98
C LEU A 297 -5.26 1.79 -5.54
N VAL A 298 -5.16 1.32 -4.30
CA VAL A 298 -3.94 0.68 -3.78
C VAL A 298 -3.65 -0.63 -4.50
N LEU A 299 -4.65 -1.50 -4.65
CA LEU A 299 -4.50 -2.80 -5.31
C LEU A 299 -4.21 -2.68 -6.81
N ARG A 300 -4.57 -1.54 -7.42
CA ARG A 300 -4.23 -1.15 -8.80
C ARG A 300 -2.87 -0.44 -8.90
N ASN A 301 -2.05 -0.45 -7.85
CA ASN A 301 -0.71 0.16 -7.79
C ASN A 301 -0.68 1.68 -8.08
N CYS A 302 -1.77 2.40 -7.79
CA CYS A 302 -1.86 3.85 -8.08
C CYS A 302 -1.30 4.73 -6.96
N ILE A 303 -1.23 4.20 -5.74
CA ILE A 303 -0.79 4.90 -4.54
C ILE A 303 0.51 4.28 -4.04
N LYS A 304 1.45 5.11 -3.57
CA LYS A 304 2.70 4.64 -2.97
C LYS A 304 2.41 3.93 -1.66
N VAL A 305 2.88 2.69 -1.52
CA VAL A 305 2.61 1.89 -0.32
C VAL A 305 3.20 2.51 0.94
N GLU A 306 4.26 3.31 0.83
CA GLU A 306 4.87 4.02 1.96
C GLU A 306 3.99 5.15 2.49
N GLN A 307 3.15 5.75 1.65
CA GLN A 307 2.28 6.89 2.00
C GLN A 307 0.90 6.45 2.51
N LEU A 308 0.63 5.14 2.57
CA LEU A 308 -0.63 4.63 3.11
C LEU A 308 -0.69 4.85 4.63
N ALA A 309 -1.77 5.50 5.07
CA ALA A 309 -2.12 5.65 6.47
C ALA A 309 -2.53 4.29 7.07
N ASP A 310 -3.36 3.54 6.35
CA ASP A 310 -3.77 2.19 6.73
C ASP A 310 -3.42 1.16 5.63
N PRO A 311 -2.34 0.38 5.80
CA PRO A 311 -2.01 -0.71 4.89
C PRO A 311 -2.79 -2.01 5.17
N VAL A 312 -3.54 -2.10 6.28
CA VAL A 312 -4.23 -3.33 6.69
C VAL A 312 -5.49 -3.56 5.87
N THR A 313 -6.36 -2.55 5.71
CA THR A 313 -7.62 -2.66 4.96
C THR A 313 -7.44 -3.22 3.53
N PRO A 314 -6.46 -2.75 2.73
CA PRO A 314 -6.24 -3.33 1.39
C PRO A 314 -5.78 -4.81 1.45
N VAL A 315 -5.05 -5.22 2.49
CA VAL A 315 -4.66 -6.62 2.68
C VAL A 315 -5.84 -7.49 3.10
N GLU A 316 -6.77 -6.96 3.88
CA GLU A 316 -8.02 -7.67 4.17
C GLU A 316 -8.81 -7.95 2.89
N ALA A 317 -8.85 -6.98 1.97
CA ALA A 317 -9.47 -7.15 0.67
C ALA A 317 -8.75 -8.19 -0.21
N ILE A 318 -7.42 -8.33 -0.08
CA ILE A 318 -6.66 -9.44 -0.71
C ILE A 318 -7.05 -10.77 -0.06
N LEU A 319 -7.06 -10.84 1.28
CA LEU A 319 -7.33 -12.09 2.02
C LEU A 319 -8.74 -12.62 1.79
N ARG A 320 -9.72 -11.75 1.57
CA ARG A 320 -11.08 -12.16 1.18
C ARG A 320 -11.13 -12.83 -0.20
N ARG A 321 -10.19 -12.49 -1.07
CA ARG A 321 -10.14 -12.93 -2.48
C ARG A 321 -9.20 -14.11 -2.71
N CYS A 322 -8.29 -14.36 -1.78
CA CYS A 322 -7.30 -15.43 -1.87
C CYS A 322 -7.72 -16.64 -1.02
N SER A 323 -7.58 -17.84 -1.55
CA SER A 323 -7.74 -19.05 -0.74
C SER A 323 -6.70 -19.07 0.40
N ARG A 324 -7.18 -19.26 1.63
CA ARG A 324 -6.35 -19.23 2.85
C ARG A 324 -5.21 -20.23 2.81
N GLU A 325 -5.47 -21.43 2.32
CA GLU A 325 -4.45 -22.49 2.20
C GLU A 325 -3.27 -22.08 1.33
N ARG A 326 -3.53 -21.44 0.19
CA ARG A 326 -2.49 -21.03 -0.75
C ARG A 326 -1.61 -19.93 -0.19
N LEU A 327 -2.21 -18.94 0.48
CA LEU A 327 -1.44 -17.91 1.20
C LEU A 327 -0.64 -18.51 2.36
N SER A 328 -1.21 -19.51 3.05
CA SER A 328 -0.52 -20.22 4.11
C SER A 328 0.72 -20.93 3.61
N ARG A 329 0.63 -21.62 2.45
CA ARG A 329 1.78 -22.26 1.80
C ARG A 329 2.80 -21.23 1.30
N HIS A 330 2.35 -20.18 0.60
CA HIS A 330 3.23 -19.16 0.02
C HIS A 330 4.08 -18.44 1.08
N TYR A 331 3.44 -18.04 2.18
CA TYR A 331 4.11 -17.34 3.27
C TYR A 331 4.64 -18.28 4.36
N GLY A 332 4.30 -19.56 4.33
CA GLY A 332 4.62 -20.52 5.39
C GLY A 332 4.00 -20.14 6.75
N VAL A 333 2.77 -19.62 6.73
CA VAL A 333 2.02 -19.19 7.91
C VAL A 333 0.74 -20.00 7.97
N ALA A 334 0.63 -20.96 8.89
CA ALA A 334 -0.54 -21.82 9.03
C ALA A 334 -1.45 -21.37 10.20
N GLY A 335 -2.73 -21.74 10.13
CA GLY A 335 -3.65 -21.66 11.27
C GLY A 335 -4.19 -20.27 11.61
N PHE A 336 -4.22 -19.33 10.65
CA PHE A 336 -4.84 -18.02 10.89
C PHE A 336 -6.33 -18.02 10.54
N GLU A 337 -7.15 -17.45 11.41
CA GLU A 337 -8.59 -17.28 11.16
C GLU A 337 -8.94 -15.84 10.76
N SER A 338 -8.16 -14.88 11.26
CA SER A 338 -8.38 -13.46 11.05
C SER A 338 -7.24 -12.79 10.26
N PRO A 339 -7.52 -11.73 9.49
CA PRO A 339 -6.47 -10.92 8.85
C PRO A 339 -5.44 -10.35 9.83
N ALA A 340 -5.89 -9.95 11.02
CA ALA A 340 -5.03 -9.41 12.06
C ALA A 340 -4.05 -10.46 12.61
N GLU A 341 -4.49 -11.71 12.71
CA GLU A 341 -3.66 -12.85 13.11
C GLU A 341 -2.68 -13.25 12.02
N PHE A 342 -3.14 -13.34 10.76
CA PHE A 342 -2.26 -13.58 9.60
C PHE A 342 -1.10 -12.59 9.57
N LEU A 343 -1.40 -11.29 9.70
CA LEU A 343 -0.39 -10.24 9.71
C LEU A 343 0.54 -10.32 10.92
N ALA A 344 0.05 -10.75 12.08
CA ALA A 344 0.87 -10.92 13.27
C ALA A 344 1.84 -12.10 13.11
N LEU A 345 1.37 -13.25 12.64
CA LEU A 345 2.19 -14.44 12.38
C LEU A 345 3.21 -14.18 11.26
N LEU A 346 2.79 -13.49 10.19
CA LEU A 346 3.69 -13.07 9.12
C LEU A 346 4.76 -12.09 9.62
N ALA A 347 4.38 -11.12 10.45
CA ALA A 347 5.32 -10.18 11.06
C ALA A 347 6.37 -10.91 11.92
N GLN A 348 5.96 -11.91 12.71
CA GLN A 348 6.87 -12.75 13.48
C GLN A 348 7.83 -13.52 12.57
N ARG A 349 7.31 -14.18 11.53
CA ARG A 349 8.12 -14.95 10.58
C ARG A 349 9.13 -14.08 9.82
N LEU A 350 8.74 -12.85 9.47
CA LEU A 350 9.62 -11.89 8.80
C LEU A 350 10.57 -11.15 9.77
N GLY A 351 10.50 -11.41 11.09
CA GLY A 351 11.29 -10.72 12.10
C GLY A 351 10.94 -9.23 12.26
N ARG A 352 9.73 -8.82 11.84
CA ARG A 352 9.24 -7.43 11.91
C ARG A 352 8.51 -7.22 13.23
N LEU A 353 9.28 -6.88 14.27
CA LEU A 353 8.76 -6.65 15.62
C LEU A 353 8.92 -5.17 16.03
N LYS A 354 7.92 -4.62 16.71
CA LYS A 354 8.00 -3.32 17.37
C LYS A 354 8.79 -3.43 18.68
N LYS A 355 9.10 -2.28 19.29
CA LYS A 355 9.71 -2.23 20.64
C LYS A 355 8.86 -3.04 21.62
N GLY A 356 9.50 -3.93 22.39
CA GLY A 356 8.82 -4.83 23.33
C GLY A 356 8.42 -6.19 22.73
N GLY A 357 8.87 -6.53 21.52
CA GLY A 357 8.66 -7.86 20.92
C GLY A 357 7.27 -8.06 20.32
N THR A 358 6.43 -7.04 20.30
CA THR A 358 5.09 -7.11 19.71
C THR A 358 5.17 -7.12 18.17
N PRO A 359 4.47 -8.01 17.46
CA PRO A 359 4.53 -8.09 15.99
C PRO A 359 4.05 -6.81 15.30
N ASP A 360 4.79 -6.36 14.28
CA ASP A 360 4.46 -5.17 13.50
C ASP A 360 3.55 -5.49 12.30
N ARG A 361 2.24 -5.45 12.55
CA ARG A 361 1.20 -5.75 11.54
C ARG A 361 1.24 -4.80 10.33
N GLU A 362 1.51 -3.52 10.53
CA GLU A 362 1.54 -2.54 9.43
C GLU A 362 2.72 -2.80 8.48
N SER A 363 3.87 -3.11 9.06
CA SER A 363 5.06 -3.44 8.27
C SER A 363 4.87 -4.74 7.49
N ALA A 364 4.29 -5.77 8.10
CA ALA A 364 3.91 -6.99 7.39
C ALA A 364 2.88 -6.72 6.27
N ALA A 365 1.86 -5.89 6.53
CA ALA A 365 0.87 -5.54 5.53
C ALA A 365 1.49 -4.85 4.31
N ARG A 366 2.42 -3.90 4.53
CA ARG A 366 3.18 -3.26 3.43
C ARG A 366 4.02 -4.27 2.63
N ALA A 367 4.55 -5.31 3.27
CA ALA A 367 5.28 -6.37 2.59
C ALA A 367 4.35 -7.19 1.67
N VAL A 368 3.18 -7.59 2.17
CA VAL A 368 2.15 -8.30 1.38
C VAL A 368 1.70 -7.46 0.20
N LEU A 369 1.42 -6.16 0.40
CA LEU A 369 1.08 -5.26 -0.70
C LEU A 369 2.21 -5.17 -1.72
N THR A 370 3.47 -5.12 -1.29
CA THR A 370 4.62 -5.11 -2.21
C THR A 370 4.71 -6.40 -3.03
N ASP A 371 4.45 -7.55 -2.42
CA ASP A 371 4.41 -8.85 -3.12
C ASP A 371 3.24 -8.91 -4.13
N TRP A 372 2.09 -8.36 -3.79
CA TRP A 372 0.95 -8.18 -4.70
C TRP A 372 1.30 -7.30 -5.90
N MET A 373 1.90 -6.13 -5.65
CA MET A 373 2.28 -5.19 -6.72
C MET A 373 3.29 -5.80 -7.70
N ASN A 374 4.25 -6.58 -7.18
CA ASN A 374 5.30 -7.23 -7.96
C ASN A 374 4.85 -8.52 -8.66
N GLY A 375 3.61 -8.98 -8.44
CA GLY A 375 3.08 -10.21 -9.04
C GLY A 375 3.65 -11.51 -8.45
N ARG A 376 4.16 -11.48 -7.21
CA ARG A 376 4.53 -12.70 -6.48
C ARG A 376 3.29 -13.46 -6.03
N ILE A 377 2.27 -12.72 -5.61
CA ILE A 377 0.90 -13.19 -5.51
C ILE A 377 0.31 -12.99 -6.92
N SER A 378 0.13 -14.07 -7.69
CA SER A 378 -0.47 -13.97 -9.00
C SER A 378 -1.99 -13.93 -8.84
N TYR A 379 -2.64 -13.05 -9.60
CA TYR A 379 -4.08 -12.88 -9.60
C TYR A 379 -4.52 -12.45 -10.99
N TYR A 380 -5.75 -12.78 -11.35
CA TYR A 380 -6.35 -12.40 -12.63
C TYR A 380 -7.88 -12.40 -12.56
N THR A 381 -8.52 -11.45 -13.23
CA THR A 381 -9.98 -11.41 -13.40
C THR A 381 -10.41 -12.15 -14.66
N HIS A 382 -11.63 -12.68 -14.65
CA HIS A 382 -12.27 -13.26 -15.82
C HIS A 382 -13.08 -12.21 -16.58
N PRO A 383 -13.10 -12.26 -17.92
CA PRO A 383 -13.96 -11.39 -18.70
C PRO A 383 -15.43 -11.68 -18.36
N PRO A 384 -16.29 -10.65 -18.30
CA PRO A 384 -17.74 -10.85 -18.14
C PRO A 384 -18.32 -11.73 -19.26
N GLU A 385 -19.28 -12.59 -18.91
CA GLU A 385 -19.96 -13.47 -19.88
C GLU A 385 -20.74 -12.69 -20.94
N THR A 386 -21.32 -11.55 -20.55
CA THR A 386 -22.08 -10.67 -21.44
C THR A 386 -21.36 -9.36 -21.67
N HIS A 387 -21.27 -8.97 -22.93
CA HIS A 387 -20.73 -7.67 -23.31
C HIS A 387 -21.72 -6.55 -22.95
N ARG A 388 -21.21 -5.41 -22.46
CA ARG A 388 -22.06 -4.28 -22.03
C ARG A 388 -22.63 -3.49 -23.20
N LEU A 389 -21.98 -3.53 -24.36
CA LEU A 389 -22.43 -2.80 -25.54
C LEU A 389 -23.42 -3.66 -26.35
N PRO A 390 -24.51 -3.06 -26.86
CA PRO A 390 -25.37 -3.70 -27.83
C PRO A 390 -24.59 -4.12 -29.08
N ALA A 391 -24.89 -5.30 -29.63
CA ALA A 391 -24.14 -5.89 -30.75
C ALA A 391 -24.06 -4.99 -32.00
N HIS A 392 -25.09 -4.17 -32.24
CA HIS A 392 -25.11 -3.23 -33.38
C HIS A 392 -24.08 -2.10 -33.23
N ILE A 393 -23.87 -1.60 -32.01
CA ILE A 393 -22.88 -0.53 -31.73
C ILE A 393 -21.47 -1.11 -31.85
N SER A 394 -21.23 -2.29 -31.28
CA SER A 394 -19.95 -3.00 -31.44
C SER A 394 -19.64 -3.27 -32.92
N ALA A 395 -20.62 -3.72 -33.71
CA ALA A 395 -20.43 -3.96 -35.13
C ALA A 395 -20.10 -2.68 -35.93
N GLU A 396 -20.73 -1.54 -35.59
CA GLU A 396 -20.43 -0.25 -36.23
C GLU A 396 -19.00 0.22 -35.90
N ILE A 397 -18.60 0.13 -34.62
CA ILE A 397 -17.25 0.48 -34.18
C ILE A 397 -16.21 -0.41 -34.88
N VAL A 398 -16.44 -1.72 -34.90
CA VAL A 398 -15.56 -2.69 -35.58
C VAL A 398 -15.52 -2.41 -37.08
N ALA A 399 -16.64 -2.06 -37.72
CA ALA A 399 -16.67 -1.74 -39.14
C ALA A 399 -15.89 -0.46 -39.47
N GLU A 400 -15.99 0.58 -38.64
CA GLU A 400 -15.24 1.83 -38.84
C GLU A 400 -13.73 1.60 -38.61
N MET A 401 -13.39 0.88 -37.54
CA MET A 401 -12.00 0.58 -37.19
C MET A 401 -11.36 -0.42 -38.15
N GLY A 402 -12.15 -1.32 -38.74
CA GLY A 402 -11.70 -2.33 -39.70
C GLY A 402 -11.24 -1.74 -41.03
N ARG A 403 -11.65 -0.50 -41.32
CA ARG A 403 -11.10 0.27 -42.45
C ARG A 403 -9.70 0.79 -42.17
N ALA A 404 -9.36 1.04 -40.91
CA ALA A 404 -8.07 1.58 -40.49
C ALA A 404 -7.09 0.49 -40.02
N PHE A 405 -7.60 -0.63 -39.53
CA PHE A 405 -6.82 -1.73 -38.98
C PHE A 405 -7.28 -3.07 -39.55
N ASP A 406 -6.32 -3.88 -39.98
CA ASP A 406 -6.54 -5.26 -40.40
C ASP A 406 -6.70 -6.15 -39.14
N PHE A 407 -7.94 -6.48 -38.81
CA PHE A 407 -8.27 -7.30 -37.64
C PHE A 407 -7.78 -8.74 -37.75
N GLU A 408 -7.77 -9.32 -38.95
CA GLU A 408 -7.34 -10.70 -39.17
C GLU A 408 -5.83 -10.81 -38.96
N ALA A 409 -5.06 -9.87 -39.54
CA ALA A 409 -3.62 -9.80 -39.31
C ALA A 409 -3.28 -9.51 -37.83
N LEU A 410 -4.08 -8.68 -37.15
CA LEU A 410 -3.94 -8.43 -35.71
C LEU A 410 -4.20 -9.69 -34.88
N GLU A 411 -5.22 -10.47 -35.25
CA GLU A 411 -5.54 -11.71 -34.57
C GLU A 411 -4.44 -12.76 -34.72
N GLN A 412 -3.97 -12.96 -35.95
CA GLN A 412 -2.85 -13.83 -36.23
C GLN A 412 -1.59 -13.40 -35.46
N GLY A 413 -1.28 -12.09 -35.46
CA GLY A 413 -0.15 -11.55 -34.72
C GLY A 413 -0.25 -11.75 -33.21
N ASN A 414 -1.45 -11.62 -32.63
CA ASN A 414 -1.67 -11.91 -31.21
C ASN A 414 -1.55 -13.40 -30.90
N MET A 415 -2.04 -14.28 -31.77
CA MET A 415 -1.92 -15.72 -31.60
C MET A 415 -0.45 -16.18 -31.65
N GLU A 416 0.34 -15.61 -32.57
CA GLU A 416 1.80 -15.83 -32.64
C GLU A 416 2.50 -15.33 -31.37
N ALA A 417 2.12 -14.15 -30.89
CA ALA A 417 2.64 -13.59 -29.64
C ALA A 417 2.34 -14.51 -28.44
N LEU A 418 1.11 -15.00 -28.32
CA LEU A 418 0.72 -15.91 -27.24
C LEU A 418 1.33 -17.31 -27.37
N ALA A 419 1.57 -17.79 -28.58
CA ALA A 419 2.29 -19.04 -28.81
C ALA A 419 3.75 -18.97 -28.31
N SER A 420 4.33 -17.78 -28.25
CA SER A 420 5.67 -17.55 -27.70
C SER A 420 5.70 -17.47 -26.15
N MET A 421 4.60 -17.78 -25.48
CA MET A 421 4.53 -17.83 -24.02
C MET A 421 4.52 -19.29 -23.55
N PRO A 422 5.26 -19.64 -22.48
CA PRO A 422 5.18 -20.98 -21.92
C PRO A 422 3.77 -21.22 -21.39
N SER A 423 3.15 -22.35 -21.75
CA SER A 423 1.93 -22.81 -21.09
C SER A 423 2.27 -23.03 -19.62
N GLN A 424 1.69 -22.23 -18.72
CA GLN A 424 1.66 -22.65 -17.32
C GLN A 424 0.82 -23.93 -17.28
N ALA A 425 1.50 -25.07 -17.15
CA ALA A 425 0.84 -26.36 -17.04
C ALA A 425 0.04 -26.36 -15.74
N GLY A 426 -1.27 -26.14 -15.85
CA GLY A 426 -2.21 -26.75 -14.93
C GLY A 426 -2.04 -28.26 -15.01
N ALA A 427 -2.17 -28.92 -13.87
CA ALA A 427 -2.03 -30.37 -13.72
C ALA A 427 -2.74 -31.14 -14.86
N PRO A 428 -2.15 -32.21 -15.40
CA PRO A 428 -2.79 -33.00 -16.43
C PRO A 428 -4.01 -33.72 -15.85
N SER A 429 -5.18 -33.39 -16.37
CA SER A 429 -6.38 -34.20 -16.20
C SER A 429 -6.14 -35.55 -16.88
N SER A 430 -6.18 -36.63 -16.10
CA SER A 430 -6.12 -38.00 -16.57
C SER A 430 -7.31 -38.30 -17.46
N GLN A 431 -7.09 -38.41 -18.77
CA GLN A 431 -8.00 -39.09 -19.67
C GLN A 431 -7.33 -40.37 -20.16
N ALA A 432 -7.96 -41.49 -19.79
CA ALA A 432 -7.63 -42.82 -20.23
C ALA A 432 -7.80 -42.98 -21.75
N GLY A 433 -6.93 -43.78 -22.35
CA GLY A 433 -6.97 -44.16 -23.76
C GLY A 433 -5.99 -45.30 -24.05
N ASP A 434 -6.45 -46.52 -23.79
CA ASP A 434 -5.84 -47.82 -24.10
C ASP A 434 -5.63 -48.02 -25.62
N ARG A 435 -4.43 -48.46 -26.03
CA ARG A 435 -4.16 -49.72 -26.78
C ARG A 435 -2.80 -49.77 -27.48
N GLY A 436 -1.92 -50.61 -26.91
CA GLY A 436 -1.16 -51.70 -27.56
C GLY A 436 -0.30 -51.45 -28.80
N GLN A 437 1.02 -51.67 -28.68
CA GLN A 437 1.77 -52.85 -29.17
C GLN A 437 3.29 -52.55 -29.22
N GLN A 438 4.09 -53.31 -28.47
CA GLN A 438 5.55 -53.52 -28.66
C GLN A 438 5.75 -54.74 -29.63
N PRO A 439 6.97 -55.28 -29.94
CA PRO A 439 8.36 -55.02 -29.48
C PRO A 439 9.40 -55.17 -30.65
N PRO A 440 10.68 -55.64 -30.55
CA PRO A 440 11.62 -55.86 -29.42
C PRO A 440 13.13 -55.45 -29.66
N ARG A 441 13.96 -55.68 -28.62
CA ARG A 441 15.42 -55.99 -28.58
C ARG A 441 16.38 -54.85 -28.19
N GLU A 442 17.42 -55.03 -27.35
CA GLU A 442 17.92 -56.09 -26.44
C GLU A 442 19.07 -55.45 -25.61
N ARG A 443 19.20 -55.77 -24.29
CA ARG A 443 20.42 -55.94 -23.43
C ARG A 443 21.44 -54.78 -23.28
N GLU A 444 22.06 -54.47 -22.13
CA GLU A 444 22.46 -55.14 -20.86
C GLU A 444 22.37 -54.12 -19.69
N GLU A 445 21.72 -54.43 -18.56
CA GLU A 445 22.28 -54.94 -17.28
C GLU A 445 23.29 -54.02 -16.54
N GLU A 446 22.85 -53.41 -15.43
CA GLU A 446 23.51 -53.58 -14.12
C GLU A 446 22.57 -53.14 -12.98
N MET A 447 22.35 -54.07 -12.05
CA MET A 447 21.52 -53.97 -10.85
C MET A 447 22.24 -53.22 -9.74
N LEU A 448 21.50 -52.48 -8.91
CA LEU A 448 21.72 -52.43 -7.47
C LEU A 448 20.36 -52.21 -6.79
N GLU A 449 19.92 -53.26 -6.11
CA GLU A 449 18.73 -53.32 -5.26
C GLU A 449 19.01 -52.64 -3.90
N GLU A 450 18.02 -51.95 -3.36
CA GLU A 450 17.78 -51.87 -1.92
C GLU A 450 16.28 -51.56 -1.72
N GLU A 451 15.53 -52.59 -1.31
CA GLU A 451 14.14 -52.55 -0.86
C GLU A 451 14.08 -52.28 0.65
N ALA A 452 13.09 -51.48 1.07
CA ALA A 452 12.36 -51.52 2.35
C ALA A 452 11.58 -50.20 2.49
N GLU A 453 10.31 -50.07 2.87
CA GLU A 453 9.22 -50.96 3.27
C GLU A 453 7.94 -50.10 3.06
N GLU A 454 6.85 -50.72 2.61
CA GLU A 454 5.50 -50.13 2.65
C GLU A 454 4.90 -50.31 4.06
N GLU A 455 4.22 -49.30 4.59
CA GLU A 455 3.05 -49.53 5.44
C GLU A 455 1.95 -48.48 5.17
N PHE A 456 0.73 -48.98 5.38
CA PHE A 456 -0.55 -48.64 4.75
C PHE A 456 -1.55 -48.06 5.79
N TRP A 457 -2.72 -47.62 5.28
CA TRP A 457 -3.97 -47.13 5.90
C TRP A 457 -4.17 -45.60 5.93
N ASP A 458 -5.31 -44.99 5.57
CA ASP A 458 -6.50 -45.39 4.81
C ASP A 458 -7.40 -44.15 4.66
N ALA A 459 -8.37 -44.28 3.76
CA ALA A 459 -9.42 -43.36 3.38
C ALA A 459 -10.20 -42.65 4.52
N ARG A 460 -10.64 -41.42 4.23
CA ARG A 460 -11.98 -40.87 4.54
C ARG A 460 -12.18 -39.62 3.68
N GLU A 461 -12.84 -39.81 2.54
CA GLU A 461 -14.27 -39.56 2.32
C GLU A 461 -14.59 -38.08 2.16
N ASP A 462 -15.00 -37.80 0.93
CA ASP A 462 -15.46 -36.53 0.39
C ASP A 462 -16.63 -35.95 1.19
N LEU A 463 -16.53 -34.66 1.49
CA LEU A 463 -17.68 -33.80 1.72
C LEU A 463 -17.45 -32.51 0.93
N GLU A 464 -17.87 -32.56 -0.33
CA GLU A 464 -18.17 -31.38 -1.13
C GLU A 464 -19.24 -30.56 -0.41
N SER A 465 -18.84 -29.44 0.19
CA SER A 465 -19.75 -28.35 0.50
C SER A 465 -19.47 -27.21 -0.45
N GLY A 466 -20.39 -27.01 -1.40
CA GLY A 466 -20.40 -25.86 -2.31
C GLY A 466 -20.30 -24.56 -1.51
N MET A 467 -19.30 -23.75 -1.86
CA MET A 467 -19.21 -22.38 -1.40
C MET A 467 -19.65 -21.48 -2.53
N ASP A 468 -20.75 -20.78 -2.28
CA ASP A 468 -21.34 -19.73 -3.10
C ASP A 468 -20.26 -18.75 -3.60
N GLU A 469 -20.30 -18.46 -4.91
CA GLU A 469 -19.49 -17.41 -5.52
C GLU A 469 -19.98 -16.03 -5.06
N ASP A 470 -19.38 -15.51 -3.99
CA ASP A 470 -19.52 -14.11 -3.59
C ASP A 470 -19.04 -13.18 -4.72
N LYS A 471 -19.98 -12.71 -5.55
CA LYS A 471 -19.73 -11.67 -6.57
C LYS A 471 -19.48 -10.33 -5.88
N ASP A 472 -18.21 -9.96 -5.72
CA ASP A 472 -17.79 -8.61 -5.38
C ASP A 472 -18.16 -7.66 -6.54
N PRO A 473 -19.02 -6.63 -6.35
CA PRO A 473 -19.39 -5.71 -7.43
C PRO A 473 -18.25 -4.79 -7.87
N GLU A 474 -17.14 -4.72 -7.12
CA GLU A 474 -16.02 -3.81 -7.39
C GLU A 474 -14.94 -4.43 -8.33
N PHE A 475 -14.86 -5.77 -8.38
CA PHE A 475 -13.93 -6.53 -9.22
C PHE A 475 -14.69 -7.74 -9.79
N GLY A 476 -14.70 -7.93 -11.12
CA GLY A 476 -15.33 -9.12 -11.73
C GLY A 476 -14.77 -10.43 -11.18
N ALA A 477 -15.33 -11.59 -11.57
CA ALA A 477 -14.90 -12.91 -11.07
C ALA A 477 -13.37 -13.03 -11.09
N LEU A 478 -12.75 -13.11 -9.90
CA LEU A 478 -11.31 -12.97 -9.69
C LEU A 478 -10.74 -14.31 -9.22
N THR A 479 -9.64 -14.75 -9.83
CA THR A 479 -8.89 -15.93 -9.41
C THR A 479 -7.49 -15.54 -8.98
N VAL A 480 -6.98 -16.15 -7.90
CA VAL A 480 -5.65 -15.88 -7.35
C VAL A 480 -4.84 -17.17 -7.24
N GLU A 481 -3.66 -17.19 -7.84
CA GLU A 481 -2.71 -18.30 -7.83
C GLU A 481 -1.31 -17.81 -7.41
N PRO A 482 -0.71 -18.28 -6.31
CA PRO A 482 0.65 -17.91 -5.96
C PRO A 482 1.70 -18.61 -6.85
N LYS A 483 2.79 -17.91 -7.14
CA LYS A 483 3.93 -18.45 -7.91
C LYS A 483 4.99 -19.02 -6.96
N GLU A 484 5.46 -20.25 -7.20
CA GLU A 484 6.53 -20.86 -6.38
C GLU A 484 7.87 -20.18 -6.65
N GLY A 485 8.50 -19.64 -5.60
CA GLY A 485 9.73 -18.84 -5.70
C GLY A 485 11.01 -19.65 -5.50
N LYS A 486 11.94 -19.57 -6.45
CA LYS A 486 13.36 -19.97 -6.28
C LYS A 486 14.09 -18.98 -5.37
N SER A 487 14.71 -19.48 -4.31
CA SER A 487 15.47 -18.73 -3.30
C SER A 487 16.80 -18.15 -3.84
N LYS A 488 17.11 -16.88 -3.55
CA LYS A 488 18.45 -16.28 -3.72
C LYS A 488 18.96 -15.73 -2.38
N LYS A 489 20.25 -15.99 -2.09
CA LYS A 489 21.02 -15.57 -0.91
C LYS A 489 21.19 -14.03 -0.82
N PRO A 490 21.30 -13.45 0.38
CA PRO A 490 21.46 -12.01 0.58
C PRO A 490 22.92 -11.55 0.38
N ALA A 491 23.07 -10.32 -0.14
CA ALA A 491 24.33 -9.61 -0.32
C ALA A 491 24.47 -8.45 0.69
N GLU A 492 25.72 -8.04 0.89
CA GLU A 492 26.28 -7.28 2.00
C GLU A 492 25.84 -5.80 2.11
N THR A 493 25.99 -5.30 3.34
CA THR A 493 25.63 -3.99 3.88
C THR A 493 26.58 -2.85 3.48
N GLU A 494 26.05 -1.80 2.85
CA GLU A 494 26.66 -0.46 2.80
C GLU A 494 26.10 0.43 3.94
N GLN A 495 27.00 1.15 4.60
CA GLN A 495 26.75 1.98 5.78
C GLN A 495 26.02 3.28 5.43
N LYS A 496 24.89 3.54 6.10
CA LYS A 496 24.20 4.84 6.13
C LYS A 496 24.64 5.68 7.34
N PRO A 497 24.65 7.02 7.22
CA PRO A 497 25.21 7.92 8.22
C PRO A 497 24.40 7.97 9.51
N ALA A 498 25.11 8.25 10.62
CA ALA A 498 24.62 8.13 11.99
C ALA A 498 23.36 8.96 12.31
N PRO A 499 22.40 8.40 13.08
CA PRO A 499 21.21 9.10 13.51
C PRO A 499 21.48 10.06 14.69
N THR A 500 20.58 11.02 14.88
CA THR A 500 20.58 11.94 16.04
C THR A 500 20.48 11.20 17.38
N PRO A 501 21.16 11.70 18.44
CA PRO A 501 21.18 11.03 19.74
C PRO A 501 19.79 11.00 20.36
N ARG A 502 19.36 9.82 20.79
CA ARG A 502 18.07 9.61 21.49
C ARG A 502 18.20 10.09 22.94
N LEU A 503 17.07 10.38 23.60
CA LEU A 503 17.02 10.72 25.04
C LEU A 503 17.76 9.70 25.93
N GLU A 504 17.78 8.44 25.47
CA GLU A 504 18.51 7.31 26.04
C GLU A 504 20.03 7.58 26.17
N GLU A 505 20.64 8.30 25.22
CA GLU A 505 22.07 8.65 25.23
C GLU A 505 22.39 9.83 26.15
N ILE A 506 21.41 10.70 26.42
CA ILE A 506 21.58 11.83 27.35
C ILE A 506 21.52 11.35 28.80
N TRP A 507 20.69 10.34 29.09
CA TRP A 507 20.65 9.68 30.40
C TRP A 507 21.85 8.76 30.66
N ALA A 508 22.58 8.36 29.61
CA ALA A 508 23.84 7.63 29.73
C ALA A 508 25.04 8.53 30.05
N LEU A 509 24.88 9.87 30.02
CA LEU A 509 25.93 10.80 30.45
C LEU A 509 25.96 10.90 31.98
N ASP A 510 27.15 11.19 32.53
CA ASP A 510 27.33 11.46 33.95
C ASP A 510 26.31 12.50 34.46
N PRO A 511 25.72 12.33 35.67
CA PRO A 511 24.67 13.22 36.18
C PRO A 511 25.02 14.71 36.17
N LEU A 512 26.32 15.05 36.30
CA LEU A 512 26.85 16.42 36.21
C LEU A 512 26.80 17.02 34.80
N HIS A 513 26.78 16.20 33.74
CA HIS A 513 26.83 16.61 32.33
C HIS A 513 25.48 16.45 31.59
N GLN A 514 24.49 15.77 32.17
CA GLN A 514 23.16 15.59 31.57
C GLN A 514 22.45 16.93 31.28
N GLY A 515 22.64 17.92 32.14
CA GLY A 515 22.08 19.27 31.95
C GLY A 515 22.65 19.97 30.70
N GLN A 516 23.94 19.80 30.40
CA GLN A 516 24.57 20.36 29.21
C GLN A 516 24.13 19.63 27.94
N GLY A 517 23.96 18.30 28.01
CA GLY A 517 23.41 17.49 26.91
C GLY A 517 21.97 17.90 26.53
N LEU A 518 21.10 18.10 27.52
CA LEU A 518 19.73 18.60 27.32
C LEU A 518 19.71 20.02 26.72
N ALA A 519 20.58 20.91 27.18
CA ALA A 519 20.67 22.27 26.65
C ALA A 519 21.15 22.31 25.18
N ALA A 520 22.11 21.46 24.82
CA ALA A 520 22.61 21.33 23.45
C ALA A 520 21.54 20.74 22.51
N ALA A 521 20.81 19.70 22.96
CA ALA A 521 19.69 19.11 22.23
C ALA A 521 18.56 20.12 22.00
N CYS A 522 18.19 20.90 23.03
CA CYS A 522 17.19 21.96 22.92
C CYS A 522 17.60 23.09 21.97
N LYS A 523 18.87 23.52 21.97
CA LYS A 523 19.40 24.52 21.01
C LYS A 523 19.35 23.99 19.57
N LYS A 524 19.72 22.73 19.35
CA LYS A 524 19.71 22.09 18.01
C LYS A 524 18.26 21.89 17.52
N ARG A 525 17.33 21.52 18.39
CA ARG A 525 15.88 21.42 18.09
C ARG A 525 15.28 22.78 17.72
N LYS A 526 15.57 23.84 18.50
CA LYS A 526 15.15 25.22 18.17
C LYS A 526 15.72 25.69 16.83
N LYS A 527 16.96 25.31 16.48
CA LYS A 527 17.58 25.64 15.18
C LYS A 527 16.92 24.89 14.01
N MET A 528 16.55 23.61 14.20
CA MET A 528 15.79 22.86 13.19
C MET A 528 14.38 23.41 13.01
N GLN A 529 13.69 23.75 14.10
CA GLN A 529 12.37 24.39 14.05
C GLN A 529 12.41 25.72 13.30
N LYS A 530 13.42 26.57 13.57
CA LYS A 530 13.61 27.84 12.83
C LYS A 530 13.89 27.61 11.34
N ARG A 531 14.63 26.55 10.97
CA ARG A 531 14.88 26.17 9.56
C ARG A 531 13.61 25.66 8.88
N ALA A 532 12.82 24.84 9.57
CA ALA A 532 11.54 24.34 9.07
C ALA A 532 10.55 25.50 8.85
N ASN A 533 10.43 26.41 9.82
CA ASN A 533 9.57 27.59 9.68
C ASN A 533 10.05 28.52 8.55
N LYS A 534 11.36 28.65 8.32
CA LYS A 534 11.92 29.43 7.20
C LYS A 534 11.69 28.77 5.84
N LEU A 535 11.63 27.43 5.78
CA LEU A 535 11.24 26.69 4.58
C LEU A 535 9.74 26.82 4.31
N ALA A 536 8.90 26.74 5.35
CA ALA A 536 7.46 26.92 5.25
C ALA A 536 7.09 28.33 4.77
N THR A 537 7.76 29.37 5.29
CA THR A 537 7.57 30.75 4.81
C THR A 537 8.01 30.90 3.36
N LYS A 538 9.19 30.38 2.97
CA LYS A 538 9.61 30.40 1.55
C LYS A 538 8.66 29.68 0.60
N LEU A 539 8.06 28.57 1.04
CA LEU A 539 7.07 27.84 0.25
C LEU A 539 5.76 28.62 0.15
N SER A 540 5.33 29.27 1.24
CA SER A 540 4.17 30.15 1.25
C SER A 540 4.38 31.37 0.34
N ASP A 541 5.55 32.01 0.40
CA ASP A 541 5.89 33.16 -0.43
C ASP A 541 5.97 32.77 -1.92
N SER A 542 6.52 31.59 -2.22
CA SER A 542 6.54 31.04 -3.58
C SER A 542 5.15 30.68 -4.09
N PHE A 543 4.24 30.29 -3.20
CA PHE A 543 2.85 29.98 -3.54
C PHE A 543 2.03 31.26 -3.77
N VAL A 544 2.23 32.30 -2.95
CA VAL A 544 1.62 33.62 -3.14
C VAL A 544 2.14 34.28 -4.42
N ALA A 545 3.44 34.21 -4.70
CA ALA A 545 4.01 34.70 -5.96
C ALA A 545 3.48 33.94 -7.20
N ALA A 546 3.13 32.65 -7.06
CA ALA A 546 2.51 31.87 -8.12
C ALA A 546 1.02 32.20 -8.31
N LEU A 547 0.36 32.77 -7.31
CA LEU A 547 -1.03 33.24 -7.36
C LEU A 547 -1.16 34.68 -7.87
N ASP A 548 -0.17 35.55 -7.62
CA ASP A 548 -0.15 36.94 -8.12
C ASP A 548 0.14 37.06 -9.63
N LEU A 549 0.61 36.00 -10.29
CA LEU A 549 0.72 35.94 -11.76
C LEU A 549 -0.64 35.76 -12.47
N GLY A 550 -1.75 35.78 -11.73
CA GLY A 550 -3.11 35.64 -12.25
C GLY A 550 -3.92 36.94 -12.35
N MET A 551 -3.40 38.10 -11.93
CA MET A 551 -4.17 39.36 -11.88
C MET A 551 -3.49 40.56 -12.58
N ALA A 552 -2.40 40.34 -13.30
CA ALA A 552 -1.77 41.35 -14.15
C ALA A 552 -1.52 40.76 -15.53
N ASP A 553 -2.59 40.66 -16.31
CA ASP A 553 -2.64 40.87 -17.77
C ASP A 553 -4.07 40.58 -18.22
N ALA A 554 -4.88 41.64 -18.13
CA ALA A 554 -6.14 41.81 -18.86
C ALA A 554 -5.86 42.46 -20.21
#